data_AF-A0A0F8Z405-F1
#
_entry.id   AF-A0A0F8Z405-F1
#
_cell.length_a   1.000
_cell.length_b   1.000
_cell.length_c   1.000
_cell.angle_alpha   90.00
_cell.angle_beta   90.00
_cell.angle_gamma   90.00
#
_symmetry.space_group_name_H-M   'P 1'
#
loop_
_entity.id
_entity.type
_entity.pdbx_description
1 polymer ?
#
loop_
_entity_poly.entity_id
_entity_poly.type
_entity_poly.pdbx_seq_one_letter_code
_entity_poly.pdbx_strand_id
1 'polypeptide(L)'
;GASAKVEEHEEQLEITSKSIIDLAWLRESIQEVQKKGLSAFTDESLFGYMKSSYKIEGKDIYDIASRLDKGKAQHFTDVIQDALNKP
;
A
#
# COMPACT_ATOMS: atom_id res chain seq x y z
N GLY A 1 5.85 7.56 38.56
CA GLY A 1 6.53 6.79 37.50
C GLY A 1 5.48 6.12 36.66
N ALA A 2 5.74 6.02 35.35
CA ALA A 2 4.86 5.47 34.30
C ALA A 2 3.87 6.48 33.66
N SER A 3 4.39 7.33 32.77
CA SER A 3 3.61 7.98 31.71
C SER A 3 4.50 8.14 30.48
N ALA A 4 4.81 7.03 29.83
CA ALA A 4 5.54 7.00 28.56
C ALA A 4 5.30 5.66 27.88
N LYS A 5 4.07 5.40 27.42
CA LYS A 5 3.79 4.22 26.56
C LYS A 5 2.44 4.23 25.83
N VAL A 6 1.93 5.40 25.46
CA VAL A 6 0.67 5.53 24.70
C VAL A 6 0.77 6.71 23.73
N GLU A 7 1.74 6.71 22.81
CA GLU A 7 1.80 7.77 21.78
C GLU A 7 2.13 7.23 20.37
N GLU A 8 2.52 5.97 20.20
CA GLU A 8 2.92 5.43 18.87
C GLU A 8 1.81 4.69 18.10
N HIS A 9 0.58 4.60 18.63
CA HIS A 9 -0.49 3.79 18.03
C HIS A 9 -1.63 4.59 17.38
N GLU A 10 -1.68 5.92 17.54
CA GLU A 10 -2.78 6.74 17.00
C GLU A 10 -2.52 7.27 15.59
N GLU A 11 -1.26 7.48 15.19
CA GLU A 11 -0.97 8.02 13.85
C GLU A 11 -1.22 6.99 12.71
N GLN A 12 -1.28 5.69 13.03
CA GLN A 12 -1.64 4.65 12.05
C GLN A 12 -3.15 4.51 11.80
N LEU A 13 -4.00 5.08 12.67
CA LEU A 13 -5.46 4.90 12.57
C LEU A 13 -6.14 5.91 11.63
N GLU A 14 -5.62 7.13 11.49
CA GLU A 14 -6.27 8.15 10.63
C GLU A 14 -6.16 7.86 9.13
N ILE A 15 -5.18 7.07 8.68
CA ILE A 15 -5.04 6.70 7.26
C ILE A 15 -6.08 5.65 6.83
N THR A 16 -6.71 4.96 7.78
CA THR A 16 -7.70 3.90 7.49
C THR A 16 -9.12 4.42 7.22
N SER A 17 -9.44 5.65 7.61
CA SER A 17 -10.84 6.10 7.65
C SER A 17 -11.43 6.51 6.29
N LYS A 18 -10.64 6.55 5.21
CA LYS A 18 -11.10 6.87 3.84
C LYS A 18 -10.59 5.94 2.75
N SER A 19 -9.61 5.08 3.04
CA SER A 19 -9.03 4.20 2.02
C SER A 19 -9.98 3.05 1.70
N ILE A 20 -10.17 2.80 0.41
CA ILE A 20 -10.91 1.61 -0.07
C ILE A 20 -10.05 0.35 0.08
N ILE A 21 -8.73 0.50 0.05
CA ILE A 21 -7.78 -0.58 0.25
C ILE A 21 -7.41 -0.67 1.73
N ASP A 22 -7.37 -1.88 2.28
CA ASP A 22 -6.76 -2.14 3.58
C ASP A 22 -5.24 -1.93 3.49
N LEU A 23 -4.75 -0.82 4.05
CA LEU A 23 -3.35 -0.41 3.91
C LEU A 23 -2.39 -1.30 4.72
N ALA A 24 -2.86 -1.92 5.80
CA ALA A 24 -2.06 -2.86 6.59
C ALA A 24 -1.79 -4.12 5.77
N TRP A 25 -2.84 -4.73 5.23
CA TRP A 25 -2.77 -5.86 4.30
C TRP A 25 -1.91 -5.52 3.08
N LEU A 26 -2.07 -4.32 2.50
CA LEU A 26 -1.28 -3.91 1.34
C LEU A 26 0.22 -3.87 1.67
N ARG A 27 0.59 -3.34 2.83
CA ARG A 27 1.99 -3.27 3.28
C ARG A 27 2.59 -4.66 3.46
N GLU A 28 1.88 -5.56 4.14
CA GLU A 28 2.31 -6.94 4.31
C GLU A 28 2.45 -7.65 2.95
N SER A 29 1.46 -7.47 2.09
CA SER A 29 1.42 -8.07 0.75
C SER A 29 2.58 -7.61 -0.12
N ILE A 30 2.87 -6.31 -0.18
CA ILE A 30 4.01 -5.78 -0.94
C ILE A 30 5.32 -6.37 -0.42
N GLN A 31 5.50 -6.45 0.91
CA GLN A 31 6.70 -7.06 1.48
C GLN A 31 6.84 -8.54 1.10
N GLU A 32 5.75 -9.31 1.08
CA GLU A 32 5.78 -10.70 0.63
C GLU A 32 6.13 -10.83 -0.86
N VAL A 33 5.53 -10.00 -1.72
CA VAL A 33 5.84 -9.99 -3.16
C VAL A 33 7.31 -9.59 -3.40
N GLN A 34 7.83 -8.61 -2.65
CA GLN A 34 9.23 -8.21 -2.72
C GLN A 34 10.18 -9.31 -2.25
N LYS A 35 9.83 -10.07 -1.20
CA LYS A 35 10.61 -11.23 -0.74
C LYS A 35 10.73 -12.33 -1.80
N LYS A 36 9.78 -12.43 -2.73
CA LYS A 36 9.87 -13.34 -3.90
C LYS A 36 10.90 -12.87 -4.94
N GLY A 37 11.51 -11.69 -4.77
CA GLY A 37 12.53 -11.16 -5.68
C GLY A 37 11.94 -10.62 -7.00
N LEU A 38 10.64 -10.30 -7.02
CA LEU A 38 9.98 -9.76 -8.21
C LEU A 38 10.36 -8.28 -8.39
N SER A 39 11.29 -8.01 -9.30
CA SER A 39 11.84 -6.65 -9.55
C SER A 39 10.78 -5.60 -9.89
N ALA A 40 9.69 -6.01 -10.54
CA ALA A 40 8.54 -5.16 -10.88
C ALA A 40 7.77 -4.65 -9.64
N PHE A 41 8.01 -5.22 -8.45
CA PHE A 41 7.31 -4.90 -7.21
C PHE A 41 8.20 -4.19 -6.17
N THR A 42 9.37 -3.71 -6.59
CA THR A 42 10.17 -2.77 -5.78
C THR A 42 9.39 -1.49 -5.51
N ASP A 43 9.69 -0.79 -4.41
CA ASP A 43 8.98 0.44 -4.03
C ASP A 43 9.02 1.48 -5.15
N GLU A 44 10.17 1.67 -5.81
CA GLU A 44 10.31 2.60 -6.93
C GLU A 44 9.42 2.20 -8.14
N SER A 45 9.39 0.90 -8.47
CA SER A 45 8.59 0.39 -9.59
C SER A 45 7.09 0.52 -9.31
N LEU A 46 6.65 0.14 -8.11
CA LEU A 46 5.25 0.26 -7.71
C LEU A 46 4.82 1.73 -7.63
N PHE A 47 5.63 2.59 -7.04
CA PHE A 47 5.34 4.01 -6.95
C PHE A 47 5.24 4.65 -8.34
N GLY A 48 6.21 4.38 -9.23
CA GLY A 48 6.18 4.82 -10.62
C GLY A 48 4.97 4.29 -11.39
N TYR A 49 4.65 3.01 -11.20
CA TYR A 49 3.46 2.37 -11.77
C TYR A 49 2.18 3.06 -11.31
N MET A 50 1.99 3.28 -10.00
CA MET A 50 0.79 3.92 -9.47
C MET A 50 0.62 5.35 -9.99
N LYS A 51 1.69 6.15 -10.00
CA LYS A 51 1.66 7.50 -10.56
C LYS A 51 1.29 7.49 -12.04
N SER A 52 1.90 6.60 -12.82
CA SER A 52 1.70 6.54 -14.26
C SER A 52 0.33 5.97 -14.65
N SER A 53 -0.11 4.89 -14.01
CA SER A 53 -1.35 4.17 -14.30
C SER A 53 -2.58 4.89 -13.76
N TYR A 54 -2.49 5.46 -12.55
CA TYR A 54 -3.64 6.07 -11.89
C TYR A 54 -3.69 7.59 -12.02
N LYS A 55 -2.62 8.22 -12.50
CA LYS A 55 -2.46 9.67 -12.65
C LYS A 55 -2.69 10.43 -11.34
N ILE A 56 -2.26 9.82 -10.23
CA ILE A 56 -2.33 10.41 -8.90
C ILE A 56 -0.92 10.72 -8.45
N GLU A 57 -0.69 11.95 -8.00
CA GLU A 57 0.54 12.31 -7.30
C GLU A 57 0.40 11.99 -5.82
N GLY A 58 1.47 11.44 -5.24
CA GLY A 58 1.56 11.15 -3.83
C GLY A 58 3.01 11.10 -3.38
N LYS A 59 3.22 10.95 -2.08
CA LYS A 59 4.55 10.88 -1.46
C LYS A 59 5.16 9.49 -1.58
N ASP A 60 4.30 8.48 -1.50
CA ASP A 60 4.65 7.06 -1.49
C ASP A 60 3.45 6.22 -1.97
N ILE A 61 3.66 4.90 -2.05
CA ILE A 61 2.66 3.92 -2.51
C ILE A 61 1.39 3.97 -1.66
N TYR A 62 1.52 4.10 -0.34
CA TYR A 62 0.41 4.03 0.61
C TYR A 62 -0.41 5.31 0.58
N ASP A 63 0.25 6.47 0.45
CA ASP A 63 -0.43 7.74 0.20
C ASP A 63 -1.28 7.69 -1.07
N ILE A 64 -0.73 7.17 -2.18
CA ILE A 64 -1.50 7.03 -3.43
C ILE A 64 -2.63 6.00 -3.25
N ALA A 65 -2.35 4.85 -2.65
CA ALA A 65 -3.31 3.77 -2.44
C ALA A 65 -4.54 4.23 -1.63
N SER A 66 -4.30 5.06 -0.61
CA SER A 66 -5.36 5.60 0.25
C SER A 66 -6.36 6.50 -0.49
N ARG A 67 -5.96 7.01 -1.66
CA ARG A 67 -6.71 7.97 -2.47
C ARG A 67 -7.29 7.36 -3.75
N LEU A 68 -7.14 6.04 -3.94
CA LEU A 68 -7.68 5.37 -5.12
C LEU A 68 -9.20 5.26 -5.04
N ASP A 69 -9.86 5.63 -6.15
CA ASP A 69 -11.27 5.32 -6.36
C ASP A 69 -11.49 3.81 -6.48
N LYS A 70 -12.73 3.35 -6.22
CA LYS A 70 -13.09 1.93 -6.13
C LYS A 70 -12.54 1.06 -7.27
N GLY A 71 -12.64 1.52 -8.52
CA GLY A 71 -12.16 0.75 -9.67
C GLY A 71 -10.64 0.61 -9.72
N LYS A 72 -9.90 1.67 -9.40
CA LYS A 72 -8.43 1.66 -9.38
C LYS A 72 -7.90 0.92 -8.15
N ALA A 73 -8.60 1.06 -7.02
CA ALA A 73 -8.32 0.34 -5.79
C ALA A 73 -8.42 -1.17 -6.01
N GLN A 74 -9.55 -1.63 -6.58
CA GLN A 74 -9.77 -3.03 -6.93
C GLN A 74 -8.68 -3.54 -7.88
N HIS A 75 -8.44 -2.83 -8.99
CA HIS A 75 -7.40 -3.22 -9.94
C HIS A 75 -6.00 -3.32 -9.32
N PHE A 76 -5.64 -2.37 -8.44
CA PHE A 76 -4.35 -2.42 -7.76
C PHE A 76 -4.25 -3.62 -6.81
N THR A 77 -5.29 -3.87 -6.02
CA THR A 77 -5.40 -5.05 -5.16
C THR A 77 -5.26 -6.34 -5.97
N ASP A 78 -5.94 -6.46 -7.11
CA ASP A 78 -5.84 -7.63 -7.99
C ASP A 78 -4.42 -7.85 -8.53
N VAL A 79 -3.71 -6.78 -8.90
CA VAL A 79 -2.31 -6.85 -9.35
C VAL A 79 -1.38 -7.39 -8.24
N ILE A 80 -1.56 -6.92 -7.01
CA ILE A 80 -0.77 -7.41 -5.86
C ILE A 80 -1.13 -8.87 -5.55
N GLN A 81 -2.42 -9.23 -5.56
CA GLN A 81 -2.86 -10.61 -5.32
C GLN A 81 -2.35 -11.58 -6.40
N ASP A 82 -2.38 -11.20 -7.68
CA ASP A 82 -1.80 -12.01 -8.76
C ASP A 82 -0.31 -12.29 -8.51
N ALA A 83 0.44 -11.29 -8.07
CA ALA A 83 1.86 -11.44 -7.75
C ALA A 83 2.11 -12.33 -6.52
N LEU A 84 1.24 -12.24 -5.50
CA LEU A 84 1.25 -13.14 -4.35
C LEU A 84 0.93 -14.59 -4.74
N ASN A 85 0.13 -14.81 -5.77
CA ASN A 85 -0.25 -16.15 -6.23
C ASN A 85 0.73 -16.74 -7.25
N LYS A 86 1.65 -15.94 -7.81
CA LYS A 86 2.69 -16.47 -8.70
C LYS A 86 3.62 -17.45 -7.96
N PRO A 87 3.86 -18.65 -8.52
CA PRO A 87 4.70 -19.67 -7.91
C PRO A 87 6.17 -19.25 -7.85
#